data_AF-A0AAD3P0M3-F1
#
_entry.id   AF-A0AAD3P0M3-F1
#
_cell.length_a   1.000
_cell.length_b   1.000
_cell.length_c   1.000
_cell.angle_alpha   90.00
_cell.angle_beta   90.00
_cell.angle_gamma   90.00
#
_symmetry.space_group_name_H-M   'P 1'
#
loop_
_entity.id
_entity.type
_entity.pdbx_description
1 polymer ?
#
loop_
_entity_poly.entity_id
_entity_poly.type
_entity_poly.pdbx_seq_one_letter_code
_entity_poly.pdbx_strand_id
1 'polypeptide(L)'
;MCKLVPPLVAALIAFAAPAMAEDGPRYDAGGFARCIADAKAGTDIDAALNNCIGGASTQCMATPGGDTTVGMSQCLESETRDWDKLLNINYARALKVAEAADKELAELGSAASPAAPELRKAQRNWIAFRDSTCRYEVLRFQGGTAGGPAAQSCMLELTADQALRLGRLTEGMEEQE
;
A
#
# COMPACT_ATOMS: atom_id res chain seq x y z
N MET A 1 12.92 45.85 -67.76
CA MET A 1 11.75 45.47 -66.92
C MET A 1 12.25 44.57 -65.79
N CYS A 2 12.65 45.14 -64.65
CA CYS A 2 12.97 44.39 -63.42
C CYS A 2 11.66 44.10 -62.67
N LYS A 3 11.36 42.84 -62.35
CA LYS A 3 10.25 42.47 -61.45
C LYS A 3 10.81 42.16 -60.07
N LEU A 4 10.42 42.95 -59.07
CA LEU A 4 10.66 42.71 -57.64
C LEU A 4 9.90 41.45 -57.20
N VAL A 5 10.55 40.59 -56.40
CA VAL A 5 9.92 39.51 -55.64
C VAL A 5 9.89 39.93 -54.16
N PRO A 6 8.75 39.82 -53.44
CA PRO A 6 8.68 40.20 -52.04
C PRO A 6 9.19 39.05 -51.14
N PRO A 7 9.83 39.35 -49.98
CA PRO A 7 10.29 38.31 -49.08
C PRO A 7 9.12 37.78 -48.24
N LEU A 8 9.02 36.46 -48.18
CA LEU A 8 8.10 35.73 -47.32
C LEU A 8 8.61 35.82 -45.88
N VAL A 9 7.93 36.59 -45.01
CA VAL A 9 8.23 36.63 -43.58
C VAL A 9 7.57 35.42 -42.92
N ALA A 10 8.35 34.39 -42.60
CA ALA A 10 7.90 33.24 -41.82
C ALA A 10 7.84 33.62 -40.33
N ALA A 11 6.63 33.83 -39.80
CA ALA A 11 6.39 34.03 -38.39
C ALA A 11 6.45 32.69 -37.64
N LEU A 12 7.51 32.46 -36.86
CA LEU A 12 7.59 31.37 -35.89
C LEU A 12 6.66 31.66 -34.71
N ILE A 13 5.53 30.97 -34.65
CA ILE A 13 4.68 30.92 -33.45
C ILE A 13 5.24 29.83 -32.53
N ALA A 14 5.94 30.26 -31.47
CA ALA A 14 6.34 29.36 -30.39
C ALA A 14 5.11 29.00 -29.55
N PHE A 15 4.58 27.79 -29.72
CA PHE A 15 3.62 27.21 -28.80
C PHE A 15 4.36 26.85 -27.50
N ALA A 16 4.26 27.71 -26.48
CA ALA A 16 4.62 27.33 -25.12
C ALA A 16 3.68 26.21 -24.67
N ALA A 17 4.19 24.97 -24.59
CA ALA A 17 3.45 23.89 -23.96
C ALA A 17 3.27 24.21 -22.47
N PRO A 18 2.09 23.95 -21.87
CA PRO A 18 1.95 24.07 -20.43
C PRO A 18 2.78 22.96 -19.79
N ALA A 19 3.83 23.33 -19.05
CA ALA A 19 4.56 22.42 -18.20
C ALA A 19 3.66 22.07 -17.00
N MET A 20 2.98 20.92 -17.05
CA MET A 20 2.40 20.30 -15.86
C MET A 20 3.51 19.51 -15.17
N ALA A 21 4.40 20.22 -14.48
CA ALA A 21 5.25 19.63 -13.46
C ALA A 21 4.71 20.14 -12.13
N GLU A 22 3.59 19.56 -11.67
CA GLU A 22 3.32 19.58 -10.23
C GLU A 22 4.30 18.57 -9.63
N ASP A 23 5.38 19.07 -9.04
CA ASP A 23 6.29 18.26 -8.22
C ASP A 23 5.47 17.70 -7.06
N GLY A 24 4.87 16.52 -7.27
CA GLY A 24 4.15 15.79 -6.23
C GLY A 24 5.06 15.44 -5.05
N PRO A 25 4.47 15.02 -3.93
CA PRO A 25 5.25 14.69 -2.75
C PRO A 25 6.24 13.57 -3.02
N ARG A 26 7.39 13.65 -2.36
CA ARG A 26 8.46 12.68 -2.50
C ARG A 26 8.32 11.58 -1.44
N TYR A 27 7.87 10.42 -1.88
CA TYR A 27 7.84 9.21 -1.06
C TYR A 27 9.19 8.46 -1.09
N ASP A 28 9.74 8.09 0.07
CA ASP A 28 10.95 7.26 0.21
C ASP A 28 10.59 5.83 0.64
N ALA A 29 10.52 4.91 -0.34
CA ALA A 29 10.31 3.48 -0.07
C ALA A 29 11.43 2.86 0.77
N GLY A 30 12.63 3.45 0.79
CA GLY A 30 13.73 3.02 1.64
C GLY A 30 13.44 3.24 3.12
N GLY A 31 12.66 4.27 3.48
CA GLY A 31 12.25 4.54 4.85
C GLY A 31 11.38 3.44 5.43
N PHE A 32 10.40 2.97 4.66
CA PHE A 32 9.57 1.82 5.01
C PHE A 32 10.43 0.57 5.24
N ALA A 33 11.29 0.23 4.27
CA ALA A 33 12.13 -0.97 4.35
C ALA A 33 13.07 -0.96 5.57
N ARG A 34 13.66 0.20 5.89
CA ARG A 34 14.50 0.36 7.09
C ARG A 34 13.70 0.14 8.37
N CYS A 35 12.51 0.74 8.48
CA CYS A 35 11.66 0.54 9.67
C CYS A 35 11.33 -0.94 9.90
N ILE A 36 10.93 -1.66 8.84
CA ILE A 36 10.61 -3.09 8.94
C ILE A 36 11.85 -3.91 9.35
N ALA A 37 13.03 -3.57 8.82
CA ALA A 37 14.27 -4.25 9.17
C ALA A 37 14.68 -4.01 10.63
N ASP A 38 14.63 -2.75 11.07
CA ASP A 38 14.97 -2.35 12.45
C ASP A 38 13.99 -2.98 13.45
N ALA A 39 12.70 -3.01 13.13
CA ALA A 39 11.68 -3.62 13.97
C ALA A 39 11.94 -5.11 14.21
N LYS A 40 12.36 -5.84 13.17
CA LYS A 40 12.68 -7.27 13.26
C LYS A 40 13.99 -7.57 14.00
N ALA A 41 14.87 -6.58 14.16
CA ALA A 41 16.11 -6.71 14.93
C ALA A 41 15.91 -6.44 16.43
N GLY A 42 14.75 -5.92 16.83
CA GLY A 42 14.40 -5.64 18.22
C GLY A 42 13.93 -6.88 19.00
N THR A 43 13.58 -6.66 20.26
CA THR A 43 13.09 -7.72 21.17
C THR A 43 11.57 -7.83 21.21
N ASP A 44 10.86 -6.74 20.92
CA ASP A 44 9.40 -6.69 20.83
C ASP A 44 9.02 -6.38 19.37
N ILE A 45 9.10 -7.42 18.53
CA ILE A 45 8.94 -7.31 17.08
C ILE A 45 7.54 -6.80 16.72
N ASP A 46 6.50 -7.30 17.40
CA ASP A 46 5.12 -6.90 17.13
C ASP A 46 4.92 -5.40 17.43
N ALA A 47 5.31 -4.93 18.62
CA ALA A 47 5.17 -3.51 18.95
C ALA A 47 6.00 -2.64 18.00
N ALA A 48 7.21 -3.08 17.64
CA ALA A 48 8.07 -2.35 16.74
C ALA A 48 7.52 -2.27 15.31
N LEU A 49 6.93 -3.35 14.78
CA LEU A 49 6.32 -3.36 13.45
C LEU A 49 5.07 -2.45 13.40
N ASN A 50 4.28 -2.41 14.47
CA ASN A 50 3.14 -1.48 14.56
C ASN A 50 3.60 -0.01 14.50
N ASN A 51 4.77 0.31 15.06
CA ASN A 51 5.33 1.67 14.98
C ASN A 51 5.77 2.08 13.56
N CYS A 52 5.87 1.14 12.61
CA CYS A 52 6.18 1.47 11.22
C CYS A 52 4.97 2.01 10.45
N ILE A 53 3.75 1.77 10.93
CA ILE A 53 2.51 2.16 10.26
C ILE A 53 2.39 3.69 10.23
N GLY A 54 2.32 4.28 9.05
CA GLY A 54 2.23 5.72 8.86
C GLY A 54 3.58 6.45 8.88
N GLY A 55 4.68 5.76 9.19
CA GLY A 55 5.99 6.40 9.35
C GLY A 55 6.54 6.97 8.04
N ALA A 56 6.40 6.24 6.93
CA ALA A 56 6.92 6.67 5.63
C ALA A 56 6.01 7.73 4.97
N SER A 57 4.69 7.58 5.09
CA SER A 57 3.70 8.55 4.63
C SER A 57 3.80 9.87 5.40
N THR A 58 4.03 9.85 6.72
CA THR A 58 4.27 11.06 7.51
C THR A 58 5.50 11.83 7.03
N GLN A 59 6.60 11.13 6.74
CA GLN A 59 7.80 11.75 6.17
C GLN A 59 7.55 12.32 4.77
N CYS A 60 6.79 11.59 3.94
CA CYS A 60 6.38 12.04 2.62
C CYS A 60 5.53 13.32 2.68
N MET A 61 4.60 13.43 3.64
CA MET A 61 3.76 14.62 3.82
C MET A 61 4.56 15.85 4.24
N ALA A 62 5.74 15.69 4.84
CA ALA A 62 6.63 16.79 5.18
C ALA A 62 7.44 17.32 3.98
N THR A 63 7.32 16.70 2.81
CA THR A 63 7.97 17.17 1.56
C THR A 63 7.09 18.17 0.82
N PRO A 64 7.65 19.02 -0.07
CA PRO A 64 6.85 19.95 -0.87
C PRO A 64 5.69 19.24 -1.58
N GLY A 65 4.49 19.81 -1.47
CA GLY A 65 3.26 19.25 -2.05
C GLY A 65 2.59 18.16 -1.21
N GLY A 66 3.27 17.60 -0.21
CA GLY A 66 2.77 16.50 0.63
C GLY A 66 1.75 16.90 1.69
N ASP A 67 1.71 18.18 2.06
CA ASP A 67 0.76 18.77 2.99
C ASP A 67 -0.58 19.15 2.34
N THR A 68 -0.66 19.09 1.01
CA THR A 68 -1.92 19.25 0.29
C THR A 68 -2.79 18.01 0.46
N THR A 69 -4.12 18.15 0.38
CA THR A 69 -5.04 16.99 0.44
C THR A 69 -4.71 15.91 -0.60
N VAL A 70 -4.32 16.32 -1.80
CA VAL A 70 -3.94 15.39 -2.87
C VAL A 70 -2.61 14.70 -2.50
N GLY A 71 -1.62 15.46 -2.05
CA GLY A 71 -0.32 14.93 -1.63
C GLY A 71 -0.43 13.98 -0.44
N MET A 72 -1.21 14.32 0.58
CA MET A 72 -1.50 13.45 1.71
C MET A 72 -2.07 12.10 1.24
N SER A 73 -3.04 12.13 0.33
CA SER A 73 -3.63 10.91 -0.25
C SER A 73 -2.58 10.07 -0.98
N GLN A 74 -1.72 10.71 -1.78
CA GLN A 74 -0.64 10.04 -2.52
C GLN A 74 0.43 9.43 -1.61
N CYS A 75 0.79 10.11 -0.52
CA CYS A 75 1.73 9.61 0.48
C CYS A 75 1.19 8.36 1.19
N LEU A 76 -0.07 8.41 1.65
CA LEU A 76 -0.75 7.30 2.31
C LEU A 76 -0.92 6.11 1.37
N GLU A 77 -1.34 6.35 0.12
CA GLU A 77 -1.47 5.31 -0.89
C GLU A 77 -0.12 4.64 -1.20
N SER A 78 0.97 5.43 -1.24
CA SER A 78 2.31 4.91 -1.49
C SER A 78 2.78 3.96 -0.40
N GLU A 79 2.57 4.32 0.87
CA GLU A 79 2.87 3.41 1.98
C GLU A 79 1.93 2.20 2.00
N THR A 80 0.65 2.39 1.69
CA THR A 80 -0.32 1.29 1.58
C THR A 80 0.14 0.25 0.56
N ARG A 81 0.72 0.66 -0.58
CA ARG A 81 1.28 -0.26 -1.57
C ARG A 81 2.46 -1.07 -1.05
N ASP A 82 3.28 -0.51 -0.17
CA ASP A 82 4.39 -1.24 0.44
C ASP A 82 3.90 -2.24 1.49
N TRP A 83 2.91 -1.86 2.31
CA TRP A 83 2.20 -2.78 3.20
C TRP A 83 1.46 -3.89 2.45
N ASP A 84 0.83 -3.59 1.31
CA ASP A 84 0.13 -4.59 0.50
C ASP A 84 1.09 -5.62 -0.11
N LYS A 85 2.30 -5.22 -0.50
CA LYS A 85 3.35 -6.18 -0.91
C LYS A 85 3.67 -7.14 0.23
N LEU A 86 3.88 -6.61 1.44
CA LEU A 86 4.15 -7.44 2.63
C LEU A 86 2.96 -8.34 2.97
N LEU A 87 1.74 -7.83 2.85
CA LEU A 87 0.51 -8.59 3.02
C LEU A 87 0.46 -9.79 2.07
N ASN A 88 0.72 -9.59 0.79
CA ASN A 88 0.68 -10.66 -0.20
C ASN A 88 1.79 -11.70 0.02
N ILE A 89 2.99 -11.27 0.44
CA ILE A 89 4.08 -12.17 0.83
C ILE A 89 3.65 -13.05 2.01
N ASN A 90 3.11 -12.43 3.07
CA ASN A 90 2.68 -13.15 4.28
C ASN A 90 1.47 -14.05 4.00
N TYR A 91 0.52 -13.60 3.17
CA TYR A 91 -0.62 -14.41 2.74
C TYR A 91 -0.16 -15.67 2.00
N ALA A 92 0.76 -15.53 1.04
CA ALA A 92 1.26 -16.66 0.26
C ALA A 92 1.97 -17.69 1.17
N ARG A 93 2.74 -17.21 2.15
CA ARG A 93 3.39 -18.07 3.14
C ARG A 93 2.38 -18.81 4.03
N ALA A 94 1.43 -18.09 4.61
CA ALA A 94 0.40 -18.66 5.46
C ALA A 94 -0.47 -19.69 4.71
N LEU A 95 -0.76 -19.42 3.44
CA LEU A 95 -1.50 -20.34 2.59
C LEU A 95 -0.70 -21.60 2.28
N LYS A 96 0.59 -21.49 1.94
CA LYS A 96 1.46 -22.65 1.69
C LYS A 96 1.51 -23.57 2.92
N VAL A 97 1.64 -22.97 4.10
CA VAL A 97 1.62 -23.70 5.38
C VAL A 97 0.29 -24.43 5.59
N ALA A 98 -0.83 -23.73 5.41
CA ALA A 98 -2.15 -24.34 5.57
C ALA A 98 -2.37 -25.50 4.58
N GLU A 99 -1.92 -25.35 3.32
CA GLU A 99 -2.02 -26.41 2.31
C GLU A 99 -1.17 -27.64 2.65
N ALA A 100 0.02 -27.44 3.21
CA ALA A 100 0.88 -28.53 3.66
C ALA A 100 0.23 -29.31 4.82
N ALA A 101 -0.31 -28.60 5.82
CA ALA A 101 -1.01 -29.20 6.95
C ALA A 101 -2.29 -29.95 6.49
N ASP A 102 -3.06 -29.37 5.57
CA ASP A 102 -4.25 -30.02 5.00
C ASP A 102 -3.90 -31.32 4.28
N LYS A 103 -2.78 -31.34 3.55
CA LYS A 103 -2.28 -32.53 2.87
C LYS A 103 -1.86 -33.62 3.86
N GLU A 104 -1.11 -33.26 4.90
CA GLU A 104 -0.68 -34.21 5.94
C GLU A 104 -1.88 -34.85 6.66
N LEU A 105 -2.87 -34.02 7.05
CA LEU A 105 -4.09 -34.50 7.69
C LEU A 105 -4.88 -35.45 6.78
N ALA A 106 -4.93 -35.17 5.47
CA ALA A 106 -5.58 -36.04 4.50
C ALA A 106 -4.86 -37.39 4.36
N GLU A 107 -3.52 -37.40 4.33
CA GLU A 107 -2.72 -38.63 4.27
C GLU A 107 -2.90 -39.50 5.53
N LEU A 108 -3.13 -38.89 6.69
CA LEU A 108 -3.44 -39.57 7.95
C LEU A 108 -4.91 -40.03 8.06
N GLY A 109 -5.75 -39.76 7.06
CA GLY A 109 -7.18 -40.09 7.10
C GLY A 109 -7.97 -39.29 8.13
N SER A 110 -7.50 -38.10 8.49
CA SER A 110 -8.16 -37.22 9.46
C SER A 110 -9.51 -36.74 8.95
N ALA A 111 -10.48 -36.61 9.86
CA ALA A 111 -11.78 -35.98 9.59
C ALA A 111 -11.79 -34.47 9.84
N ALA A 112 -10.63 -33.85 10.13
CA ALA A 112 -10.51 -32.42 10.34
C ALA A 112 -10.90 -31.64 9.08
N SER A 113 -11.49 -30.44 9.26
CA SER A 113 -11.79 -29.55 8.14
C SER A 113 -10.52 -28.89 7.61
N PRO A 114 -10.37 -28.71 6.27
CA PRO A 114 -9.18 -28.10 5.68
C PRO A 114 -9.09 -26.61 6.00
N ALA A 115 -7.92 -26.15 6.41
CA ALA A 115 -7.63 -24.79 6.81
C ALA A 115 -7.44 -23.85 5.60
N ALA A 116 -6.80 -24.30 4.52
CA ALA A 116 -6.47 -23.45 3.38
C ALA A 116 -7.72 -22.83 2.70
N PRO A 117 -8.83 -23.58 2.46
CA PRO A 117 -10.06 -22.99 1.93
C PRO A 117 -10.66 -21.89 2.83
N GLU A 118 -10.60 -22.07 4.16
CA GLU A 118 -11.11 -21.09 5.11
C GLU A 118 -10.20 -19.86 5.19
N LEU A 119 -8.87 -20.01 5.10
CA LEU A 119 -7.95 -18.87 5.02
C LEU A 119 -8.20 -18.04 3.75
N ARG A 120 -8.41 -18.67 2.59
CA ARG A 120 -8.78 -17.97 1.34
C ARG A 120 -10.09 -17.20 1.50
N LYS A 121 -11.09 -17.81 2.14
CA LYS A 121 -12.39 -17.18 2.40
C LYS A 121 -12.26 -16.00 3.36
N ALA A 122 -11.51 -16.16 4.44
CA ALA A 122 -11.23 -15.09 5.40
C ALA A 122 -10.57 -13.90 4.73
N GLN A 123 -9.57 -14.12 3.87
CA GLN A 123 -8.90 -13.04 3.14
C GLN A 123 -9.85 -12.28 2.19
N ARG A 124 -10.72 -12.99 1.46
CA ARG A 124 -11.73 -12.34 0.59
C ARG A 124 -12.73 -11.52 1.40
N ASN A 125 -13.19 -12.04 2.52
CA ASN A 125 -14.10 -11.33 3.40
C ASN A 125 -13.44 -10.08 4.01
N TRP A 126 -12.17 -10.17 4.36
CA TRP A 126 -11.39 -9.03 4.84
C TRP A 126 -11.28 -7.92 3.79
N ILE A 127 -11.07 -8.23 2.51
CA ILE A 127 -11.06 -7.23 1.43
C ILE A 127 -12.40 -6.48 1.38
N ALA A 128 -13.52 -7.21 1.41
CA ALA A 128 -14.85 -6.60 1.42
C ALA A 128 -15.08 -5.71 2.66
N PHE A 129 -14.61 -6.17 3.83
CA PHE A 129 -14.63 -5.37 5.06
C PHE A 129 -13.83 -4.08 4.88
N ARG A 130 -12.55 -4.16 4.51
CA ARG A 130 -11.66 -3.01 4.29
C ARG A 130 -12.29 -1.99 3.34
N ASP A 131 -12.73 -2.46 2.17
CA ASP A 131 -13.23 -1.57 1.13
C ASP A 131 -14.52 -0.85 1.58
N SER A 132 -15.41 -1.56 2.27
CA SER A 132 -16.65 -0.95 2.80
C SER A 132 -16.37 0.03 3.96
N THR A 133 -15.44 -0.31 4.85
CA THR A 133 -15.02 0.53 5.97
C THR A 133 -14.36 1.82 5.48
N CYS A 134 -13.38 1.72 4.58
CA CYS A 134 -12.65 2.89 4.09
C CYS A 134 -13.49 3.75 3.13
N ARG A 135 -14.48 3.16 2.43
CA ARG A 135 -15.47 3.95 1.71
C ARG A 135 -16.34 4.78 2.65
N TYR A 136 -16.72 4.23 3.80
CA TYR A 136 -17.50 4.96 4.80
C TYR A 136 -16.72 6.18 5.33
N GLU A 137 -15.40 6.07 5.49
CA GLU A 137 -14.56 7.19 5.92
C GLU A 137 -14.69 8.42 5.02
N VAL A 138 -14.73 8.25 3.69
CA VAL A 138 -14.98 9.37 2.76
C VAL A 138 -16.34 10.03 3.01
N LEU A 139 -17.37 9.22 3.23
CA LEU A 139 -18.76 9.68 3.35
C LEU A 139 -18.99 10.54 4.59
N ARG A 140 -18.19 10.35 5.64
CA ARG A 140 -18.21 11.19 6.85
C ARG A 140 -17.92 12.66 6.56
N PHE A 141 -17.20 12.96 5.48
CA PHE A 141 -16.82 14.32 5.08
C PHE A 141 -17.80 14.96 4.09
N GLN A 142 -18.86 14.25 3.66
CA GLN A 142 -19.96 14.78 2.85
C GLN A 142 -19.52 15.59 1.61
N GLY A 143 -18.45 15.16 0.94
CA GLY A 143 -17.90 15.83 -0.25
C GLY A 143 -16.80 16.86 0.02
N GLY A 144 -16.40 17.05 1.28
CA GLY A 144 -15.22 17.84 1.63
C GLY A 144 -13.91 17.18 1.18
N THR A 145 -12.88 18.01 0.93
CA THR A 145 -11.58 17.56 0.41
C THR A 145 -10.87 16.58 1.36
N ALA A 146 -11.04 16.73 2.67
CA ALA A 146 -10.47 15.83 3.68
C ALA A 146 -10.93 14.36 3.56
N GLY A 147 -12.01 14.07 2.82
CA GLY A 147 -12.47 12.70 2.59
C GLY A 147 -11.44 11.81 1.89
N GLY A 148 -10.62 12.36 0.98
CA GLY A 148 -9.58 11.59 0.28
C GLY A 148 -8.53 11.02 1.24
N PRO A 149 -7.80 11.86 1.98
CA PRO A 149 -6.81 11.40 2.97
C PRO A 149 -7.42 10.50 4.05
N ALA A 150 -8.66 10.76 4.49
CA ALA A 150 -9.32 9.92 5.49
C ALA A 150 -9.52 8.47 5.00
N ALA A 151 -9.99 8.30 3.75
CA ALA A 151 -10.06 6.97 3.14
C ALA A 151 -8.69 6.30 3.06
N GLN A 152 -7.67 7.04 2.62
CA GLN A 152 -6.33 6.48 2.45
C GLN A 152 -5.66 6.12 3.78
N SER A 153 -5.93 6.86 4.86
CA SER A 153 -5.47 6.50 6.22
C SER A 153 -6.08 5.17 6.65
N CYS A 154 -7.38 4.99 6.46
CA CYS A 154 -8.06 3.72 6.74
C CYS A 154 -7.48 2.57 5.89
N MET A 155 -7.23 2.82 4.60
CA MET A 155 -6.64 1.80 3.71
C MET A 155 -5.25 1.38 4.20
N LEU A 156 -4.42 2.34 4.62
CA LEU A 156 -3.10 2.10 5.18
C LEU A 156 -3.19 1.25 6.46
N GLU A 157 -3.95 1.71 7.45
CA GLU A 157 -4.08 1.04 8.75
C GLU A 157 -4.56 -0.40 8.60
N LEU A 158 -5.69 -0.62 7.91
CA LEU A 158 -6.26 -1.96 7.76
C LEU A 158 -5.37 -2.90 6.94
N THR A 159 -4.65 -2.37 5.93
CA THR A 159 -3.73 -3.17 5.12
C THR A 159 -2.50 -3.57 5.92
N ALA A 160 -1.94 -2.64 6.70
CA ALA A 160 -0.80 -2.92 7.57
C ALA A 160 -1.16 -3.94 8.65
N ASP A 161 -2.29 -3.76 9.35
CA ASP A 161 -2.77 -4.69 10.37
C ASP A 161 -2.95 -6.10 9.81
N GLN A 162 -3.53 -6.22 8.62
CA GLN A 162 -3.71 -7.53 7.99
C GLN A 162 -2.37 -8.14 7.55
N ALA A 163 -1.43 -7.33 7.05
CA ALA A 163 -0.08 -7.79 6.74
C ALA A 163 0.60 -8.40 7.96
N LEU A 164 0.55 -7.70 9.09
CA LEU A 164 1.14 -8.17 10.36
C LEU A 164 0.41 -9.39 10.92
N ARG A 165 -0.93 -9.40 10.89
CA ARG A 165 -1.73 -10.55 11.30
C ARG A 165 -1.39 -11.80 10.51
N LEU A 166 -1.24 -11.69 9.19
CA LEU A 166 -0.86 -12.82 8.34
C LEU A 166 0.58 -13.28 8.59
N GLY A 167 1.49 -12.35 8.91
CA GLY A 167 2.87 -12.67 9.31
C GLY A 167 2.91 -13.59 10.53
N ARG A 168 2.17 -13.20 11.59
CA ARG A 168 2.03 -13.97 12.83
C ARG A 168 1.50 -15.40 12.66
N LEU A 169 0.72 -15.67 11.61
CA LEU A 169 0.23 -17.03 11.35
C LEU A 169 1.36 -18.01 11.00
N THR A 170 2.54 -17.50 10.67
CA THR A 170 3.70 -18.28 10.22
C THR A 170 4.93 -18.14 11.11
N GLU A 171 4.86 -17.27 12.12
CA GLU A 171 5.91 -17.12 13.12
C GLU A 171 6.06 -18.41 13.94
N GLY A 172 7.30 -18.87 14.14
CA GLY A 172 7.61 -20.11 14.85
C GLY A 172 7.46 -21.41 14.03
N MET A 173 6.98 -21.34 12.79
CA MET A 173 6.90 -22.50 11.89
C MET A 173 8.15 -22.66 11.01
N GLU A 174 8.93 -21.59 10.86
CA GLU A 174 10.21 -21.58 10.14
C GLU A 174 11.34 -22.29 10.91
N GLU A 175 11.17 -22.60 12.20
CA GLU A 175 12.16 -23.32 13.01
C GLU A 175 12.14 -24.85 12.80
N GLN A 176 11.25 -25.37 11.95
CA GLN A 176 11.03 -26.81 11.74
C GLN A 176 11.49 -27.33 10.36
N GLU A 177 12.13 -26.50 9.53
CA GLU A 177 12.82 -26.91 8.29
C GLU A 177 14.35 -26.93 8.48
#